data_AF-A0A9N8Z1V5-F1
#
_entry.id   AF-A0A9N8Z1V5-F1
#
_cell.length_a   1.000
_cell.length_b   1.000
_cell.length_c   1.000
_cell.angle_alpha   90.00
_cell.angle_beta   90.00
_cell.angle_gamma   90.00
#
_symmetry.space_group_name_H-M   'P 1'
#
loop_
_entity.id
_entity.type
_entity.pdbx_description
1 polymer ?
#
loop_
_entity_poly.entity_id
_entity_poly.type
_entity_poly.pdbx_seq_one_letter_code
_entity_poly.pdbx_strand_id
1 'polypeptide(L)'
;MDFPNVLLQIEKACADMQVQATRIAGEKIIMSFKQMPGNLEACKYVLVIIKRSLEDYHDGEKHAVITDLQSFVSMGGYSQLIGIGLSNSLVDEFSSTKASNVGLPWDFHKKSKDFFENTYLLPIFELTLRVNDAILGLSLSLAEKSLCWDFSYKNDTLLAGTFAKEGSDIIEEELFITTKTRLHGDIFESEEQIIEYVIIMKQEILELINNLSNNVAERPTSTLEYGPDLLSIAQMTRRLLCTISLPILCKVPEISTFLHEVAQLSATCLRESVVVKDNYGYFIEDSFSTWSLEAFDELLIIWVKLVQCSSHNEIPHHQITSNQGLIAFLGEASYHIAATYIDTRLEIAKYSTNDEEEESNNFKDW
;
A
#
# COMPACT_ATOMS: atom_id res chain seq x y z
N MET A 1 18.51 20.60 24.13
CA MET A 1 17.81 21.56 23.24
C MET A 1 16.77 22.28 24.09
N ASP A 2 16.57 23.58 23.91
CA ASP A 2 15.64 24.38 24.73
C ASP A 2 14.25 24.38 24.08
N PHE A 3 13.40 23.44 24.49
CA PHE A 3 12.18 23.08 23.78
C PHE A 3 11.03 24.10 23.86
N PRO A 4 10.75 24.74 25.02
CA PRO A 4 9.75 25.82 25.07
C PRO A 4 10.09 26.97 24.11
N ASN A 5 11.38 27.21 23.90
CA ASN A 5 11.87 28.23 22.99
C ASN A 5 11.70 27.80 21.51
N VAL A 6 11.86 26.51 21.19
CA VAL A 6 11.59 25.98 19.85
C VAL A 6 10.11 26.07 19.49
N LEU A 7 9.20 25.70 20.40
CA LEU A 7 7.76 25.82 20.17
C LEU A 7 7.35 27.28 19.94
N LEU A 8 7.81 28.20 20.80
CA LEU A 8 7.55 29.63 20.65
C LEU A 8 8.07 30.20 19.32
N GLN A 9 9.23 29.71 18.86
CA GLN A 9 9.79 30.12 17.57
C GLN A 9 8.96 29.60 16.38
N ILE A 10 8.42 28.37 16.47
CA ILE A 10 7.52 27.83 15.47
C ILE A 10 6.21 28.63 15.46
N GLU A 11 5.56 28.81 16.60
CA GLU A 11 4.30 29.57 16.71
C GLU A 11 4.45 31.00 16.17
N LYS A 12 5.53 31.68 16.53
CA LYS A 12 5.83 33.02 16.01
C LYS A 12 6.07 33.02 14.51
N ALA A 13 6.80 32.03 13.99
CA ALA A 13 7.04 31.94 12.55
C ALA A 13 5.76 31.63 11.77
N CYS A 14 4.84 30.83 12.33
CA CYS A 14 3.51 30.59 11.77
C CYS A 14 2.71 31.90 11.67
N ALA A 15 2.66 32.66 12.76
CA ALA A 15 1.98 33.95 12.80
C ALA A 15 2.57 34.94 11.78
N ASP A 16 3.91 34.99 11.66
CA ASP A 16 4.61 35.85 10.71
C ASP A 16 4.37 35.42 9.25
N MET A 17 4.15 34.13 8.99
CA MET A 17 3.88 33.57 7.67
C MET A 17 2.48 33.88 7.13
N GLN A 18 1.51 34.10 8.01
CA GLN A 18 0.14 34.49 7.64
C GLN A 18 0.05 35.95 7.18
N VAL A 19 1.08 36.78 7.43
CA VAL A 19 1.11 38.20 7.07
C VAL A 19 2.13 38.45 5.95
N GLN A 20 1.68 39.01 4.82
CA GLN A 20 2.49 39.14 3.60
C GLN A 20 3.79 39.95 3.80
N ALA A 21 3.79 40.92 4.70
CA ALA A 21 4.98 41.74 5.00
C ALA A 21 6.05 41.00 5.82
N THR A 22 5.66 40.02 6.62
CA THR A 22 6.54 39.25 7.53
C THR A 22 6.78 37.82 7.05
N ARG A 23 6.11 37.40 5.97
CA ARG A 23 6.19 36.05 5.43
C ARG A 23 7.61 35.57 5.18
N ILE A 24 8.46 36.40 4.57
CA ILE A 24 9.87 36.06 4.31
C ILE A 24 10.65 35.84 5.62
N ALA A 25 10.32 36.57 6.69
CA ALA A 25 10.96 36.41 7.98
C ALA A 25 10.51 35.11 8.67
N GLY A 26 9.22 34.80 8.63
CA GLY A 26 8.69 33.53 9.12
C GLY A 26 9.24 32.33 8.35
N GLU A 27 9.28 32.40 7.01
CA GLU A 27 9.90 31.38 6.15
C GLU A 27 11.38 31.18 6.47
N LYS A 28 12.12 32.26 6.80
CA LYS A 28 13.54 32.16 7.19
C LYS A 28 13.75 31.50 8.54
N ILE A 29 12.87 31.74 9.52
CA ILE A 29 12.89 31.05 10.82
C ILE A 29 12.57 29.57 10.61
N ILE A 30 11.53 29.27 9.83
CA ILE A 30 11.18 27.90 9.47
C ILE A 30 12.32 27.19 8.72
N MET A 31 12.99 27.86 7.77
CA MET A 31 14.15 27.35 7.06
C MET A 31 15.38 27.17 7.97
N SER A 32 15.49 27.92 9.07
CA SER A 32 16.58 27.71 10.03
C SER A 32 16.45 26.37 10.76
N PHE A 33 15.24 25.84 10.92
CA PHE A 33 15.01 24.48 11.43
C PHE A 33 15.48 23.41 10.44
N LYS A 34 15.56 23.68 9.12
CA LYS A 34 16.18 22.75 8.15
C LYS A 34 17.64 22.45 8.48
N GLN A 35 18.35 23.42 9.06
CA GLN A 35 19.77 23.31 9.40
C GLN A 35 20.00 22.83 10.84
N MET A 36 18.94 22.65 11.63
CA MET A 36 19.07 22.11 12.99
C MET A 36 19.24 20.59 12.92
N PRO A 37 20.31 20.03 13.51
CA PRO A 37 20.40 18.59 13.68
C PRO A 37 19.23 18.12 14.58
N GLY A 38 18.40 17.20 14.07
CA GLY A 38 17.24 16.65 14.78
C GLY A 38 15.95 17.47 14.67
N ASN A 39 15.76 18.24 13.60
CA ASN A 39 14.55 19.04 13.37
C ASN A 39 13.24 18.23 13.39
N LEU A 40 13.24 17.01 12.85
CA LEU A 40 12.11 16.09 12.89
C LEU A 40 11.84 15.59 14.32
N GLU A 41 12.89 15.42 15.13
CA GLU A 41 12.75 15.04 16.54
C GLU A 41 12.12 16.17 17.36
N ALA A 42 12.50 17.43 17.12
CA ALA A 42 11.85 18.58 17.76
C ALA A 42 10.35 18.63 17.44
N CYS A 43 9.97 18.37 16.18
CA CYS A 43 8.57 18.25 15.78
C CYS A 43 7.85 17.10 16.51
N LYS A 44 8.45 15.91 16.63
CA LYS A 44 7.86 14.78 17.38
C LYS A 44 7.54 15.13 18.84
N TYR A 45 8.36 15.93 19.53
CA TYR A 45 8.05 16.36 20.90
C TYR A 45 6.86 17.34 20.97
N VAL A 46 6.70 18.24 19.99
CA VAL A 46 5.51 19.10 19.89
C VAL A 46 4.24 18.26 19.77
N LEU A 47 4.30 17.14 19.04
CA LEU A 47 3.18 16.23 18.85
C LEU A 47 2.83 15.45 20.12
N VAL A 48 3.84 15.00 20.87
CA VAL A 48 3.64 14.41 22.20
C VAL A 48 2.98 15.42 23.13
N ILE A 49 3.37 16.70 23.07
CA ILE A 49 2.73 17.77 23.85
C ILE A 49 1.28 17.97 23.42
N ILE A 50 0.99 18.05 22.11
CA ILE A 50 -0.37 18.17 21.58
C ILE A 50 -1.25 17.01 22.06
N LYS A 51 -0.76 15.77 21.99
CA LYS A 51 -1.48 14.59 22.45
C LYS A 51 -1.70 14.58 23.96
N ARG A 52 -0.72 15.01 24.76
CA ARG A 52 -0.86 15.12 26.23
C ARG A 52 -1.85 16.20 26.63
N SER A 53 -1.79 17.34 25.97
CA SER A 53 -2.66 18.49 26.23
C SER A 53 -4.05 18.33 25.63
N LEU A 54 -4.35 17.20 24.99
CA LEU A 54 -5.64 16.96 24.34
C LEU A 54 -6.83 17.04 25.32
N GLU A 55 -6.64 16.67 26.59
CA GLU A 55 -7.67 16.83 27.62
C GLU A 55 -7.75 18.26 28.17
N ASP A 56 -6.67 19.02 28.07
CA ASP A 56 -6.54 20.37 28.62
C ASP A 56 -6.94 21.47 27.62
N TYR A 57 -6.91 21.18 26.31
CA TYR A 57 -7.27 22.14 25.27
C TYR A 57 -8.77 22.34 25.12
N HIS A 58 -9.18 23.59 24.88
CA HIS A 58 -10.52 23.92 24.43
C HIS A 58 -10.71 23.47 22.97
N ASP A 59 -11.95 23.20 22.57
CA ASP A 59 -12.24 22.71 21.22
C ASP A 59 -11.73 23.66 20.12
N GLY A 60 -11.71 24.98 20.35
CA GLY A 60 -11.15 25.95 19.41
C GLY A 60 -9.64 25.76 19.15
N GLU A 61 -8.87 25.44 20.18
CA GLU A 61 -7.41 25.21 20.08
C GLU A 61 -7.13 23.90 19.34
N LYS A 62 -7.98 22.89 19.55
CA LYS A 62 -7.93 21.62 18.81
C LYS A 62 -8.17 21.83 17.31
N HIS A 63 -9.13 22.69 16.93
CA HIS A 63 -9.40 22.95 15.52
C HIS A 63 -8.34 23.85 14.86
N ALA A 64 -7.65 24.68 15.64
CA ALA A 64 -6.57 25.54 15.15
C ALA A 64 -5.42 24.71 14.56
N VAL A 65 -5.06 23.57 15.17
CA VAL A 65 -4.00 22.67 14.67
C VAL A 65 -4.24 22.26 13.21
N ILE A 66 -5.46 21.83 12.87
CA ILE A 66 -5.80 21.45 11.49
C ILE A 66 -5.80 22.66 10.55
N THR A 67 -6.30 23.80 11.03
CA THR A 67 -6.32 25.05 10.25
C THR A 67 -4.89 25.50 9.89
N ASP A 68 -3.97 25.39 10.83
CA ASP A 68 -2.56 25.74 10.63
C ASP A 68 -1.87 24.78 9.64
N LEU A 69 -2.15 23.46 9.73
CA LEU A 69 -1.66 22.48 8.75
C LEU A 69 -2.20 22.77 7.34
N GLN A 70 -3.48 23.08 7.22
CA GLN A 70 -4.10 23.48 5.95
C GLN A 70 -3.47 24.76 5.39
N SER A 71 -3.15 25.72 6.25
CA SER A 71 -2.45 26.95 5.85
C SER A 71 -1.05 26.61 5.31
N PHE A 72 -0.27 25.80 6.04
CA PHE A 72 1.05 25.36 5.60
C PHE A 72 1.03 24.68 4.24
N VAL A 73 0.08 23.78 4.01
CA VAL A 73 -0.08 23.08 2.73
C VAL A 73 -0.48 24.06 1.61
N SER A 74 -1.42 24.96 1.89
CA SER A 74 -1.90 25.95 0.90
C SER A 74 -0.86 26.99 0.51
N MET A 75 0.11 27.27 1.38
CA MET A 75 1.20 28.22 1.10
C MET A 75 2.21 27.72 0.06
N GLY A 76 2.26 26.41 -0.20
CA GLY A 76 3.16 25.78 -1.17
C GLY A 76 4.63 25.73 -0.75
N GLY A 77 5.47 25.19 -1.62
CA GLY A 77 6.93 25.15 -1.43
C GLY A 77 7.35 24.41 -0.15
N TYR A 78 8.27 24.99 0.62
CA TYR A 78 8.79 24.36 1.83
C TYR A 78 7.74 24.28 2.96
N SER A 79 6.80 25.23 3.01
CA SER A 79 5.68 25.20 3.95
C SER A 79 4.81 23.95 3.76
N GLN A 80 4.59 23.57 2.50
CA GLN A 80 3.83 22.38 2.16
C GLN A 80 4.52 21.09 2.63
N LEU A 81 5.85 21.02 2.48
CA LEU A 81 6.66 19.90 3.00
C LEU A 81 6.53 19.77 4.52
N ILE A 82 6.54 20.88 5.26
CA ILE A 82 6.37 20.87 6.71
C ILE A 82 4.95 20.46 7.09
N GLY A 83 3.93 20.99 6.41
CA GLY A 83 2.54 20.61 6.67
C GLY A 83 2.32 19.10 6.52
N ILE A 84 2.82 18.51 5.43
CA ILE A 84 2.73 17.06 5.18
C ILE A 84 3.62 16.26 6.14
N GLY A 85 4.83 16.72 6.45
CA GLY A 85 5.73 16.05 7.41
C GLY A 85 5.21 16.03 8.84
N LEU A 86 4.61 17.13 9.29
CA LEU A 86 3.93 17.22 10.59
C LEU A 86 2.68 16.33 10.63
N SER A 87 1.90 16.31 9.54
CA SER A 87 0.72 15.46 9.43
C SER A 87 1.08 13.97 9.49
N ASN A 88 2.15 13.53 8.81
CA ASN A 88 2.71 12.18 8.94
C ASN A 88 3.05 11.83 10.38
N SER A 89 3.75 12.73 11.05
CA SER A 89 4.18 12.51 12.42
C SER A 89 2.99 12.49 13.40
N LEU A 90 1.93 13.26 13.13
CA LEU A 90 0.67 13.23 13.90
C LEU A 90 0.00 11.86 13.78
N VAL A 91 -0.14 11.35 12.55
CA VAL A 91 -0.74 10.02 12.32
C VAL A 91 0.08 8.94 13.04
N ASP A 92 1.41 8.97 12.93
CA ASP A 92 2.28 8.02 13.64
C ASP A 92 2.06 8.08 15.18
N GLU A 93 2.08 9.29 15.75
CA GLU A 93 1.94 9.46 17.20
C GLU A 93 0.56 8.99 17.71
N PHE A 94 -0.53 9.27 17.00
CA PHE A 94 -1.88 8.92 17.45
C PHE A 94 -2.30 7.48 17.08
N SER A 95 -1.61 6.82 16.15
CA SER A 95 -1.93 5.44 15.72
C SER A 95 -1.74 4.38 16.82
N SER A 96 -0.81 4.64 17.76
CA SER A 96 -0.46 3.69 18.81
C SER A 96 -1.35 3.79 20.05
N THR A 97 -1.93 2.66 20.45
CA THR A 97 -2.61 2.46 21.75
C THR A 97 -1.67 1.92 22.84
N LYS A 98 -0.40 1.65 22.50
CA LYS A 98 0.57 1.16 23.49
C LYS A 98 0.94 2.30 24.42
N ALA A 99 1.10 1.97 25.71
CA ALA A 99 1.64 2.90 26.71
C ALA A 99 2.95 3.47 26.17
N SER A 100 2.98 4.77 25.90
CA SER A 100 4.19 5.42 25.40
C SER A 100 5.27 5.39 26.49
N ASN A 101 6.52 5.64 26.12
CA ASN A 101 7.64 5.85 27.06
C ASN A 101 7.40 6.99 28.09
N VAL A 102 6.23 7.62 28.04
CA VAL A 102 5.80 8.80 28.77
C VAL A 102 4.85 8.45 29.94
N GLY A 103 4.50 7.17 30.12
CA GLY A 103 3.80 6.69 31.32
C GLY A 103 2.31 7.05 31.39
N LEU A 104 1.64 7.24 30.24
CA LEU A 104 0.20 7.52 30.19
C LEU A 104 -0.62 6.21 30.24
N PRO A 105 -1.83 6.24 30.84
CA PRO A 105 -2.72 5.08 30.88
C PRO A 105 -3.18 4.66 29.48
N TRP A 106 -3.49 3.37 29.33
CA TRP A 106 -4.06 2.84 28.09
C TRP A 106 -5.36 3.54 27.68
N ASP A 107 -6.27 3.81 28.64
CA ASP A 107 -7.55 4.49 28.37
C ASP A 107 -7.35 5.87 27.75
N PHE A 108 -6.30 6.59 28.18
CA PHE A 108 -5.94 7.88 27.60
C PHE A 108 -5.53 7.71 26.13
N HIS A 109 -4.63 6.76 25.84
CA HIS A 109 -4.20 6.49 24.47
C HIS A 109 -5.36 6.07 23.57
N LYS A 110 -6.27 5.24 24.08
CA LYS A 110 -7.47 4.82 23.38
C LYS A 110 -8.37 6.01 23.05
N LYS A 111 -8.68 6.85 24.04
CA LYS A 111 -9.49 8.05 23.87
C LYS A 111 -8.85 9.06 22.90
N SER A 112 -7.53 9.26 22.97
CA SER A 112 -6.80 10.12 22.03
C SER A 112 -6.87 9.59 20.60
N LYS A 113 -6.73 8.28 20.41
CA LYS A 113 -6.86 7.63 19.10
C LYS A 113 -8.28 7.82 18.54
N ASP A 114 -9.31 7.56 19.35
CA ASP A 114 -10.71 7.72 18.96
C ASP A 114 -11.03 9.18 18.60
N PHE A 115 -10.52 10.14 19.38
CA PHE A 115 -10.65 11.56 19.06
C PHE A 115 -9.98 11.91 17.72
N PHE A 116 -8.75 11.44 17.50
CA PHE A 116 -7.99 11.70 16.28
C PHE A 116 -8.68 11.14 15.05
N GLU A 117 -9.16 9.90 15.13
CA GLU A 117 -9.92 9.21 14.09
C GLU A 117 -11.15 10.02 13.66
N ASN A 118 -11.93 10.51 14.63
CA ASN A 118 -13.19 11.20 14.36
C ASN A 118 -13.03 12.68 14.02
N THR A 119 -11.88 13.31 14.32
CA THR A 119 -11.72 14.77 14.22
C THR A 119 -10.64 15.19 13.22
N TYR A 120 -9.51 14.48 13.17
CA TYR A 120 -8.31 14.92 12.45
C TYR A 120 -7.95 14.05 11.26
N LEU A 121 -8.28 12.75 11.30
CA LEU A 121 -7.83 11.81 10.29
C LEU A 121 -8.34 12.15 8.88
N LEU A 122 -9.63 12.45 8.72
CA LEU A 122 -10.20 12.86 7.43
C LEU A 122 -9.61 14.20 6.93
N PRO A 123 -9.59 15.29 7.71
CA PRO A 123 -8.93 16.53 7.27
C PRO A 123 -7.47 16.35 6.88
N ILE A 124 -6.72 15.49 7.60
CA ILE A 124 -5.33 15.17 7.28
C ILE A 124 -5.23 14.39 5.96
N PHE A 125 -6.11 13.42 5.73
CA PHE A 125 -6.18 12.71 4.46
C PHE A 125 -6.49 13.66 3.30
N GLU A 126 -7.40 14.62 3.46
CA GLU A 126 -7.69 15.61 2.41
C GLU A 126 -6.48 16.49 2.06
N LEU A 127 -5.51 16.69 2.96
CA LEU A 127 -4.28 17.41 2.66
C LEU A 127 -3.43 16.67 1.64
N THR A 128 -3.47 15.33 1.62
CA THR A 128 -2.67 14.52 0.69
C THR A 128 -3.11 14.72 -0.76
N LEU A 129 -4.34 15.17 -0.97
CA LEU A 129 -4.92 15.45 -2.28
C LEU A 129 -4.58 16.86 -2.79
N ARG A 130 -3.91 17.70 -1.98
CA ARG A 130 -3.63 19.12 -2.29
C ARG A 130 -2.14 19.41 -2.46
N VAL A 131 -1.34 18.38 -2.73
CA VAL A 131 0.11 18.49 -2.86
C VAL A 131 0.56 18.64 -4.32
N ASN A 132 1.76 19.20 -4.52
CA ASN A 132 2.42 19.23 -5.83
C ASN A 132 3.42 18.07 -5.95
N ASP A 133 3.80 17.72 -7.18
CA ASP A 133 4.67 16.57 -7.52
C ASP A 133 5.96 16.48 -6.69
N ALA A 134 6.56 17.61 -6.32
CA ALA A 134 7.85 17.65 -5.59
C ALA A 134 7.82 17.01 -4.18
N ILE A 135 6.65 16.74 -3.62
CA ILE A 135 6.48 16.10 -2.30
C ILE A 135 5.52 14.91 -2.37
N LEU A 136 5.27 14.38 -3.57
CA LEU A 136 4.26 13.36 -3.82
C LEU A 136 4.55 12.08 -3.02
N GLY A 137 5.79 11.57 -3.00
CA GLY A 137 6.17 10.45 -2.12
C GLY A 137 5.83 10.63 -0.62
N LEU A 138 6.07 11.82 -0.04
CA LEU A 138 5.71 12.11 1.37
C LEU A 138 4.20 12.16 1.58
N SER A 139 3.46 12.66 0.59
CA SER A 139 2.00 12.73 0.60
C SER A 139 1.37 11.36 0.47
N LEU A 140 1.93 10.50 -0.39
CA LEU A 140 1.45 9.14 -0.58
C LEU A 140 1.69 8.28 0.66
N SER A 141 2.85 8.43 1.32
CA SER A 141 3.08 7.79 2.62
C SER A 141 2.05 8.21 3.67
N LEU A 142 1.65 9.50 3.68
CA LEU A 142 0.59 9.98 4.58
C LEU A 142 -0.77 9.39 4.23
N ALA A 143 -1.10 9.32 2.93
CA ALA A 143 -2.35 8.74 2.45
C ALA A 143 -2.44 7.25 2.83
N GLU A 144 -1.34 6.51 2.62
CA GLU A 144 -1.23 5.11 3.02
C GLU A 144 -1.45 4.94 4.52
N LYS A 145 -0.73 5.69 5.37
CA LYS A 145 -0.90 5.61 6.83
C LYS A 145 -2.32 5.93 7.28
N SER A 146 -2.95 6.92 6.63
CA SER A 146 -4.33 7.31 6.94
C SER A 146 -5.33 6.21 6.59
N LEU A 147 -5.14 5.52 5.47
CA LEU A 147 -6.00 4.41 5.02
C LEU A 147 -5.62 3.06 5.63
N CYS A 148 -4.42 2.96 6.21
CA CYS A 148 -3.97 1.87 7.08
C CYS A 148 -4.38 2.05 8.55
N TRP A 149 -5.07 3.15 8.89
CA TRP A 149 -5.47 3.41 10.25
C TRP A 149 -6.30 2.24 10.80
N ASP A 150 -5.95 1.77 11.99
CA ASP A 150 -6.69 0.71 12.68
C ASP A 150 -7.92 1.32 13.34
N PHE A 151 -9.00 1.46 12.55
CA PHE A 151 -10.23 2.13 12.97
C PHE A 151 -10.89 1.45 14.18
N SER A 152 -11.33 2.26 15.12
CA SER A 152 -11.98 1.82 16.34
C SER A 152 -13.38 1.26 16.09
N TYR A 153 -14.07 1.76 15.07
CA TYR A 153 -15.27 1.12 14.53
C TYR A 153 -14.87 0.03 13.54
N LYS A 154 -14.68 -1.19 14.05
CA LYS A 154 -14.41 -2.36 13.21
C LYS A 154 -15.67 -2.74 12.44
N ASN A 155 -15.68 -2.48 11.15
CA ASN A 155 -16.18 -3.50 10.24
C ASN A 155 -15.01 -4.49 10.04
N ASP A 156 -15.22 -5.76 10.38
CA ASP A 156 -14.20 -6.84 10.51
C ASP A 156 -13.41 -7.19 9.23
N THR A 157 -13.37 -6.32 8.23
CA THR A 157 -12.96 -6.63 6.86
C THR A 157 -11.72 -5.87 6.38
N LEU A 158 -11.14 -4.97 7.19
CA LEU A 158 -9.86 -4.30 6.86
C LEU A 158 -8.69 -5.30 6.90
N LEU A 159 -8.42 -5.92 5.75
CA LEU A 159 -7.21 -6.72 5.55
C LEU A 159 -5.96 -5.83 5.64
N ALA A 160 -5.16 -6.07 6.67
CA ALA A 160 -3.85 -5.47 6.85
C ALA A 160 -2.82 -6.10 5.89
N GLY A 161 -2.02 -5.25 5.25
CA GLY A 161 -0.87 -5.61 4.44
C GLY A 161 0.04 -4.39 4.30
N THR A 162 1.32 -4.58 4.60
CA THR A 162 2.43 -3.64 4.39
C THR A 162 3.10 -3.96 3.05
N PHE A 163 3.54 -2.95 2.32
CA PHE A 163 4.46 -3.15 1.20
C PHE A 163 5.76 -3.79 1.67
N ALA A 164 6.43 -4.45 0.71
CA ALA A 164 7.74 -5.02 0.89
C ALA A 164 8.74 -3.99 1.45
N LYS A 165 9.69 -4.52 2.22
CA LYS A 165 10.67 -3.80 3.03
C LYS A 165 11.30 -2.59 2.33
N GLU A 166 11.48 -1.54 3.15
CA GLU A 166 12.42 -0.42 3.00
C GLU A 166 13.53 -0.71 1.97
N GLY A 167 13.45 -0.10 0.78
CA GLY A 167 14.58 -0.18 -0.15
C GLY A 167 14.36 0.25 -1.61
N SER A 168 13.14 0.20 -2.15
CA SER A 168 12.90 0.64 -3.53
C SER A 168 12.03 1.89 -3.53
N ASP A 169 12.39 2.87 -4.37
CA ASP A 169 11.56 4.02 -4.69
C ASP A 169 10.27 3.48 -5.37
N ILE A 170 9.26 3.14 -4.57
CA ILE A 170 7.95 2.69 -5.05
C ILE A 170 7.41 3.80 -5.95
N ILE A 171 7.08 3.45 -7.19
CA ILE A 171 6.53 4.39 -8.18
C ILE A 171 5.26 4.99 -7.59
N GLU A 172 5.19 6.33 -7.57
CA GLU A 172 4.15 7.12 -6.92
C GLU A 172 2.72 6.74 -7.36
N GLU A 173 2.58 6.18 -8.57
CA GLU A 173 1.33 5.68 -9.15
C GLU A 173 0.88 4.34 -8.54
N GLU A 174 1.80 3.43 -8.23
CA GLU A 174 1.50 2.11 -7.63
C GLU A 174 1.01 2.24 -6.18
N LEU A 175 1.60 3.16 -5.42
CA LEU A 175 1.19 3.44 -4.04
C LEU A 175 -0.23 4.05 -4.00
N PHE A 176 -0.57 4.89 -4.98
CA PHE A 176 -1.90 5.51 -5.11
C PHE A 176 -2.99 4.48 -5.46
N ILE A 177 -2.75 3.63 -6.45
CA ILE A 177 -3.69 2.57 -6.88
C ILE A 177 -3.91 1.56 -5.76
N THR A 178 -2.83 1.11 -5.09
CA THR A 178 -2.94 0.19 -3.96
C THR A 178 -3.79 0.76 -2.84
N THR A 179 -3.57 2.03 -2.52
CA THR A 179 -4.29 2.73 -1.47
C THR A 179 -5.79 2.83 -1.77
N LYS A 180 -6.16 3.02 -3.05
CA LYS A 180 -7.56 2.96 -3.49
C LYS A 180 -8.15 1.56 -3.42
N THR A 181 -7.43 0.48 -3.78
CA THR A 181 -7.93 -0.93 -3.75
C THR A 181 -8.40 -1.39 -2.36
N ARG A 182 -8.16 -0.59 -1.30
CA ARG A 182 -8.49 -0.92 0.10
C ARG A 182 -9.93 -0.59 0.51
N LEU A 183 -10.65 0.21 -0.28
CA LEU A 183 -12.02 0.64 0.05
C LEU A 183 -13.01 -0.54 -0.08
N HIS A 184 -13.75 -0.80 1.00
CA HIS A 184 -14.77 -1.86 1.06
C HIS A 184 -15.73 -1.59 2.25
N GLY A 185 -16.83 -2.34 2.32
CA GLY A 185 -17.82 -2.26 3.41
C GLY A 185 -18.74 -1.05 3.31
N ASP A 186 -19.25 -0.58 4.45
CA ASP A 186 -20.26 0.50 4.58
C ASP A 186 -19.79 1.89 4.10
N ILE A 187 -18.57 2.01 3.56
CA ILE A 187 -18.12 3.21 2.86
C ILE A 187 -18.95 3.43 1.59
N PHE A 188 -19.41 2.35 0.97
CA PHE A 188 -20.26 2.42 -0.21
C PHE A 188 -21.73 2.44 0.20
N GLU A 189 -22.47 3.43 -0.27
CA GLU A 189 -23.89 3.60 0.03
C GLU A 189 -24.76 2.61 -0.78
N SER A 190 -24.25 2.07 -1.88
CA SER A 190 -24.98 1.13 -2.74
C SER A 190 -24.07 0.15 -3.49
N GLU A 191 -24.65 -0.95 -3.99
CA GLU A 191 -23.93 -1.92 -4.84
C GLU A 191 -23.45 -1.28 -6.15
N GLU A 192 -24.17 -0.31 -6.70
CA GLU A 192 -23.79 0.40 -7.92
C GLU A 192 -22.48 1.19 -7.74
N GLN A 193 -22.28 1.83 -6.59
CA GLN A 193 -21.02 2.53 -6.27
C GLN A 193 -19.85 1.55 -6.19
N ILE A 194 -20.07 0.35 -5.63
CA ILE A 194 -19.05 -0.71 -5.60
C ILE A 194 -18.70 -1.15 -7.03
N ILE A 195 -19.70 -1.35 -7.89
CA ILE A 195 -19.48 -1.75 -9.29
C ILE A 195 -18.67 -0.68 -10.04
N GLU A 196 -19.03 0.60 -9.91
CA GLU A 196 -18.31 1.71 -10.55
C GLU A 196 -16.86 1.79 -10.07
N TYR A 197 -16.65 1.66 -8.77
CA TYR A 197 -15.31 1.59 -8.18
C TYR A 197 -14.48 0.43 -8.74
N VAL A 198 -15.05 -0.78 -8.82
CA VAL A 198 -14.35 -1.94 -9.38
C VAL A 198 -14.03 -1.74 -10.86
N ILE A 199 -14.91 -1.11 -11.64
CA ILE A 199 -14.64 -0.81 -13.06
C ILE A 199 -13.37 0.04 -13.21
N ILE A 200 -13.26 1.11 -12.42
CA ILE A 200 -12.10 2.03 -12.46
C ILE A 200 -10.84 1.28 -12.02
N MET A 201 -10.86 0.62 -10.85
CA MET A 201 -9.68 -0.06 -10.33
C MET A 201 -9.20 -1.20 -11.23
N LYS A 202 -10.13 -1.94 -11.85
CA LYS A 202 -9.82 -3.00 -12.81
C LYS A 202 -9.07 -2.45 -14.03
N GLN A 203 -9.47 -1.29 -14.55
CA GLN A 203 -8.82 -0.66 -15.69
C GLN A 203 -7.40 -0.18 -15.33
N GLU A 204 -7.24 0.47 -14.17
CA GLU A 204 -5.93 0.90 -13.67
C GLU A 204 -4.97 -0.30 -13.49
N ILE A 205 -5.42 -1.39 -12.87
CA ILE A 205 -4.60 -2.60 -12.69
C ILE A 205 -4.26 -3.27 -14.03
N LEU A 206 -5.20 -3.32 -14.98
CA LEU A 206 -4.94 -3.88 -16.31
C LEU A 206 -3.85 -3.11 -17.05
N GLU A 207 -3.84 -1.78 -16.94
CA GLU A 207 -2.79 -0.94 -17.53
C GLU A 207 -1.42 -1.28 -16.93
N LEU A 208 -1.33 -1.45 -15.61
CA LEU A 208 -0.10 -1.89 -14.93
C LEU A 208 0.37 -3.26 -15.42
N ILE A 209 -0.53 -4.25 -15.52
CA ILE A 209 -0.20 -5.60 -16.04
C ILE A 209 0.34 -5.53 -17.48
N ASN A 210 -0.28 -4.69 -18.33
CA ASN A 210 0.16 -4.52 -19.71
C ASN A 210 1.52 -3.82 -19.81
N ASN A 211 1.76 -2.80 -18.99
CA ASN A 211 3.04 -2.10 -18.92
C ASN A 211 4.15 -3.04 -18.44
N LEU A 212 3.86 -3.90 -17.46
CA LEU A 212 4.77 -4.93 -16.99
C LEU A 212 5.13 -5.93 -18.12
N SER A 213 4.16 -6.30 -18.96
CA SER A 213 4.35 -7.27 -20.05
C SER A 213 5.08 -6.69 -21.27
N ASN A 214 4.80 -5.44 -21.63
CA ASN A 214 5.39 -4.80 -22.82
C ASN A 214 6.88 -4.43 -22.65
N ASN A 215 7.33 -4.25 -21.41
CA ASN A 215 8.71 -3.84 -21.11
C ASN A 215 9.73 -5.00 -21.11
N VAL A 216 9.35 -6.24 -21.45
CA VAL A 216 10.25 -7.41 -21.35
C VAL A 216 11.43 -7.37 -22.33
N ALA A 217 11.27 -6.78 -23.52
CA ALA A 217 12.27 -6.82 -24.59
C ALA A 217 13.38 -5.74 -24.50
N GLU A 218 13.17 -4.66 -23.74
CA GLU A 218 14.10 -3.53 -23.60
C GLU A 218 14.81 -3.48 -22.24
N ARG A 219 14.61 -4.50 -21.39
CA ARG A 219 15.19 -4.49 -20.03
C ARG A 219 16.71 -4.67 -20.08
N PRO A 220 17.50 -3.67 -19.64
CA PRO A 220 18.85 -3.99 -19.20
C PRO A 220 18.76 -5.04 -18.09
N THR A 221 19.69 -5.99 -18.06
CA THR A 221 19.82 -7.09 -17.08
C THR A 221 19.98 -6.63 -15.61
N SER A 222 19.68 -5.37 -15.31
CA SER A 222 19.84 -4.70 -14.03
C SER A 222 18.58 -3.96 -13.56
N THR A 223 17.38 -4.22 -14.10
CA THR A 223 16.15 -3.58 -13.58
C THR A 223 15.80 -4.14 -12.21
N LEU A 224 16.34 -3.50 -11.17
CA LEU A 224 16.10 -3.79 -9.75
C LEU A 224 14.60 -3.77 -9.35
N GLU A 225 13.74 -3.20 -10.18
CA GLU A 225 12.36 -2.81 -9.82
C GLU A 225 11.28 -3.80 -10.29
N TYR A 226 11.56 -4.68 -11.28
CA TYR A 226 10.50 -5.57 -11.81
C TYR A 226 9.90 -6.52 -10.75
N GLY A 227 10.74 -7.13 -9.91
CA GLY A 227 10.27 -8.08 -8.90
C GLY A 227 9.31 -7.41 -7.90
N PRO A 228 9.72 -6.29 -7.28
CA PRO A 228 8.84 -5.46 -6.47
C PRO A 228 7.54 -5.04 -7.18
N ASP A 229 7.60 -4.53 -8.41
CA ASP A 229 6.42 -4.09 -9.17
C ASP A 229 5.45 -5.25 -9.44
N LEU A 230 5.98 -6.43 -9.82
CA LEU A 230 5.20 -7.65 -10.02
C LEU A 230 4.44 -8.04 -8.74
N LEU A 231 5.12 -8.01 -7.58
CA LEU A 231 4.48 -8.31 -6.31
C LEU A 231 3.42 -7.26 -5.95
N SER A 232 3.71 -5.97 -6.15
CA SER A 232 2.77 -4.86 -5.91
C SER A 232 1.49 -5.06 -6.72
N ILE A 233 1.61 -5.34 -8.02
CA ILE A 233 0.47 -5.59 -8.91
C ILE A 233 -0.33 -6.82 -8.44
N ALA A 234 0.34 -7.91 -8.04
CA ALA A 234 -0.33 -9.09 -7.50
C ALA A 234 -1.12 -8.80 -6.21
N GLN A 235 -0.54 -8.02 -5.29
CA GLN A 235 -1.19 -7.60 -4.05
C GLN A 235 -2.40 -6.70 -4.31
N MET A 236 -2.29 -5.73 -5.22
CA MET A 236 -3.41 -4.86 -5.64
C MET A 236 -4.55 -5.68 -6.24
N THR A 237 -4.22 -6.62 -7.13
CA THR A 237 -5.17 -7.52 -7.79
C THR A 237 -5.89 -8.40 -6.77
N ARG A 238 -5.12 -9.01 -5.85
CA ARG A 238 -5.70 -9.81 -4.77
C ARG A 238 -6.64 -8.98 -3.94
N ARG A 239 -6.23 -7.77 -3.56
CA ARG A 239 -7.05 -6.92 -2.71
C ARG A 239 -8.38 -6.59 -3.36
N LEU A 240 -8.39 -6.16 -4.63
CA LEU A 240 -9.62 -5.85 -5.35
C LEU A 240 -10.57 -7.06 -5.44
N LEU A 241 -10.05 -8.24 -5.81
CA LEU A 241 -10.88 -9.42 -6.04
C LEU A 241 -11.27 -10.16 -4.73
N CYS A 242 -10.44 -10.04 -3.69
CA CYS A 242 -10.69 -10.67 -2.39
C CYS A 242 -11.57 -9.83 -1.46
N THR A 243 -11.66 -8.50 -1.62
CA THR A 243 -12.55 -7.66 -0.79
C THR A 243 -14.00 -7.64 -1.26
N ILE A 244 -14.23 -7.76 -2.57
CA ILE A 244 -15.59 -7.69 -3.16
C ILE A 244 -16.23 -9.08 -3.21
N SER A 245 -17.54 -9.15 -2.98
CA SER A 245 -18.30 -10.41 -3.04
C SER A 245 -18.43 -10.91 -4.48
N LEU A 246 -18.46 -12.24 -4.64
CA LEU A 246 -18.57 -12.86 -5.96
C LEU A 246 -19.81 -12.40 -6.75
N PRO A 247 -21.02 -12.27 -6.15
CA PRO A 247 -22.20 -11.79 -6.86
C PRO A 247 -22.05 -10.38 -7.43
N ILE A 248 -21.33 -9.48 -6.74
CA ILE A 248 -21.07 -8.13 -7.24
C ILE A 248 -20.03 -8.17 -8.37
N LEU A 249 -18.95 -8.93 -8.21
CA LEU A 249 -17.94 -9.11 -9.27
C LEU A 249 -18.57 -9.64 -10.57
N CYS A 250 -19.52 -10.55 -10.49
CA CYS A 250 -20.25 -11.05 -11.67
C CYS A 250 -21.07 -9.97 -12.41
N LYS A 251 -21.45 -8.88 -11.74
CA LYS A 251 -22.15 -7.75 -12.36
C LYS A 251 -21.20 -6.76 -13.05
N VAL A 252 -19.90 -6.84 -12.76
CA VAL A 252 -18.89 -5.96 -13.36
C VAL A 252 -18.69 -6.31 -14.84
N PRO A 253 -18.81 -5.34 -15.76
CA PRO A 253 -18.56 -5.57 -17.18
C PRO A 253 -17.15 -6.11 -17.44
N GLU A 254 -17.04 -7.09 -18.34
CA GLU A 254 -15.76 -7.67 -18.78
C GLU A 254 -14.88 -8.17 -17.62
N ILE A 255 -15.49 -8.66 -16.54
CA ILE A 255 -14.75 -9.25 -15.41
C ILE A 255 -14.01 -10.53 -15.83
N SER A 256 -14.57 -11.32 -16.74
CA SER A 256 -13.95 -12.54 -17.26
C SER A 256 -12.65 -12.25 -18.02
N THR A 257 -12.61 -11.17 -18.78
CA THR A 257 -11.41 -10.72 -19.50
C THR A 257 -10.32 -10.35 -18.50
N PHE A 258 -10.67 -9.59 -17.45
CA PHE A 258 -9.72 -9.27 -16.39
C PHE A 258 -9.20 -10.51 -15.68
N LEU A 259 -10.08 -11.44 -15.29
CA LEU A 259 -9.66 -12.69 -14.66
C LEU A 259 -8.76 -13.53 -15.57
N HIS A 260 -8.95 -13.45 -16.89
CA HIS A 260 -8.06 -14.12 -17.85
C HIS A 260 -6.65 -13.55 -17.78
N GLU A 261 -6.49 -12.22 -17.79
CA GLU A 261 -5.18 -11.57 -17.62
C GLU A 261 -4.53 -11.93 -16.28
N VAL A 262 -5.32 -12.00 -15.20
CA VAL A 262 -4.83 -12.45 -13.89
C VAL A 262 -4.36 -13.92 -13.93
N ALA A 263 -5.01 -14.78 -14.71
CA ALA A 263 -4.60 -16.18 -14.89
C ALA A 263 -3.30 -16.29 -15.69
N GLN A 264 -3.14 -15.44 -16.71
CA GLN A 264 -1.88 -15.34 -17.46
C GLN A 264 -0.74 -14.85 -16.57
N LEU A 265 -0.96 -13.79 -15.78
CA LEU A 265 0.01 -13.26 -14.82
C LEU A 265 0.42 -14.34 -13.81
N SER A 266 -0.55 -15.09 -13.27
CA SER A 266 -0.30 -16.21 -12.33
C SER A 266 0.63 -17.26 -12.95
N ALA A 267 0.38 -17.63 -14.20
CA ALA A 267 1.19 -18.60 -14.92
C ALA A 267 2.59 -18.06 -15.27
N THR A 268 2.70 -16.76 -15.55
CA THR A 268 4.00 -16.10 -15.78
C THR A 268 4.84 -16.08 -14.51
N CYS A 269 4.25 -15.74 -13.35
CA CYS A 269 4.92 -15.81 -12.06
C CYS A 269 5.50 -17.21 -11.78
N LEU A 270 4.75 -18.27 -12.09
CA LEU A 270 5.23 -19.65 -11.96
C LEU A 270 6.39 -19.96 -12.88
N ARG A 271 6.30 -19.60 -14.16
CA ARG A 271 7.39 -19.84 -15.12
C ARG A 271 8.66 -19.09 -14.74
N GLU A 272 8.51 -17.86 -14.26
CA GLU A 272 9.62 -17.01 -13.81
C GLU A 272 10.22 -17.44 -12.46
N SER A 273 9.52 -18.27 -11.68
CA SER A 273 10.07 -18.86 -10.46
C SER A 273 11.12 -19.94 -10.69
N VAL A 274 11.22 -20.49 -11.90
CA VAL A 274 12.24 -21.48 -12.24
C VAL A 274 13.61 -20.79 -12.26
N VAL A 275 14.50 -21.19 -11.35
CA VAL A 275 15.85 -20.63 -11.27
C VAL A 275 16.61 -20.97 -12.54
N VAL A 276 16.99 -19.93 -13.29
CA VAL A 276 17.87 -20.07 -14.46
C VAL A 276 19.31 -20.14 -13.96
N LYS A 277 20.01 -21.23 -14.30
CA LYS A 277 21.46 -21.30 -14.13
C LYS A 277 22.11 -20.31 -15.08
N ASP A 278 23.10 -19.56 -14.61
CA ASP A 278 23.89 -18.71 -15.51
C ASP A 278 24.69 -19.56 -16.53
N ASN A 279 25.35 -18.90 -17.48
CA ASN A 279 26.20 -19.57 -18.47
C ASN A 279 27.38 -20.35 -17.84
N TYR A 280 27.59 -20.28 -16.53
CA TYR A 280 28.62 -20.98 -15.77
C TYR A 280 28.06 -22.08 -14.86
N GLY A 281 26.75 -22.35 -14.93
CA GLY A 281 26.10 -23.42 -14.17
C GLY A 281 25.85 -23.07 -12.70
N TYR A 282 26.09 -21.84 -12.26
CA TYR A 282 25.76 -21.40 -10.90
C TYR A 282 24.28 -21.02 -10.84
N PHE A 283 23.62 -21.44 -9.75
CA PHE A 283 22.33 -20.87 -9.37
C PHE A 283 22.54 -19.38 -9.16
N ILE A 284 21.85 -18.57 -9.94
CA ILE A 284 21.68 -17.19 -9.54
C ILE A 284 20.74 -17.26 -8.33
N GLU A 285 21.26 -17.02 -7.11
CA GLU A 285 20.43 -16.68 -5.96
C GLU A 285 19.78 -15.31 -6.24
N ASP A 286 18.91 -15.27 -7.26
CA ASP A 286 18.30 -14.05 -7.71
C ASP A 286 17.02 -13.87 -6.91
N SER A 287 17.00 -12.77 -6.16
CA SER A 287 15.81 -12.21 -5.50
C SER A 287 14.57 -12.24 -6.40
N PHE A 288 14.77 -12.17 -7.71
CA PHE A 288 13.73 -12.28 -8.74
C PHE A 288 12.84 -13.52 -8.60
N SER A 289 13.44 -14.72 -8.47
CA SER A 289 12.68 -15.97 -8.31
C SER A 289 11.82 -15.97 -7.03
N THR A 290 12.30 -15.27 -5.99
CA THR A 290 11.56 -15.09 -4.73
C THR A 290 10.37 -14.17 -4.94
N TRP A 291 10.55 -13.02 -5.61
CA TRP A 291 9.45 -12.11 -5.93
C TRP A 291 8.36 -12.77 -6.78
N SER A 292 8.73 -13.54 -7.81
CA SER A 292 7.76 -14.24 -8.65
C SER A 292 6.96 -15.29 -7.87
N LEU A 293 7.58 -16.00 -6.91
CA LEU A 293 6.86 -16.92 -6.02
C LEU A 293 5.94 -16.19 -5.05
N GLU A 294 6.41 -15.12 -4.42
CA GLU A 294 5.59 -14.31 -3.50
C GLU A 294 4.39 -13.69 -4.25
N ALA A 295 4.59 -13.20 -5.46
CA ALA A 295 3.52 -12.68 -6.32
C ALA A 295 2.53 -13.79 -6.69
N PHE A 296 3.02 -14.98 -7.03
CA PHE A 296 2.15 -16.12 -7.30
C PHE A 296 1.31 -16.51 -6.07
N ASP A 297 1.89 -16.51 -4.86
CA ASP A 297 1.15 -16.83 -3.63
C ASP A 297 -0.01 -15.86 -3.40
N GLU A 298 0.21 -14.56 -3.62
CA GLU A 298 -0.85 -13.53 -3.57
C GLU A 298 -1.96 -13.82 -4.59
N LEU A 299 -1.61 -14.17 -5.82
CA LEU A 299 -2.58 -14.50 -6.88
C LEU A 299 -3.31 -15.83 -6.62
N LEU A 300 -2.65 -16.82 -6.03
CA LEU A 300 -3.24 -18.12 -5.70
C LEU A 300 -4.40 -17.99 -4.71
N ILE A 301 -4.28 -17.08 -3.74
CA ILE A 301 -5.35 -16.78 -2.78
C ILE A 301 -6.64 -16.36 -3.50
N ILE A 302 -6.53 -15.62 -4.60
CA ILE A 302 -7.67 -15.19 -5.43
C ILE A 302 -8.39 -16.41 -5.98
N TRP A 303 -7.66 -17.32 -6.63
CA TRP A 303 -8.22 -18.50 -7.26
C TRP A 303 -8.90 -19.42 -6.24
N VAL A 304 -8.25 -19.62 -5.08
CA VAL A 304 -8.84 -20.39 -3.97
C VAL A 304 -10.15 -19.76 -3.50
N LYS A 305 -10.18 -18.45 -3.26
CA LYS A 305 -11.40 -17.73 -2.85
C LYS A 305 -12.50 -17.88 -3.90
N LEU A 306 -12.22 -17.59 -5.17
CA LEU A 306 -13.23 -17.61 -6.23
C LEU A 306 -13.84 -19.00 -6.41
N VAL A 307 -13.02 -20.06 -6.36
CA VAL A 307 -13.49 -21.45 -6.45
C VAL A 307 -14.32 -21.83 -5.21
N GLN A 308 -13.89 -21.44 -4.01
CA GLN A 308 -14.66 -21.69 -2.78
C GLN A 308 -16.02 -20.98 -2.79
N CYS A 309 -16.05 -19.70 -3.15
CA CYS A 309 -17.30 -18.94 -3.29
C CYS A 309 -18.22 -19.52 -4.38
N SER A 310 -17.66 -20.11 -5.44
CA SER A 310 -18.46 -20.74 -6.50
C SER A 310 -19.05 -22.10 -6.10
N SER A 311 -18.48 -22.77 -5.11
CA SER A 311 -18.87 -24.12 -4.67
C SER A 311 -19.77 -24.13 -3.43
N HIS A 312 -19.69 -23.09 -2.59
CA HIS A 312 -20.64 -22.87 -1.49
C HIS A 312 -21.90 -22.14 -2.02
N ASN A 313 -23.09 -22.59 -1.60
CA ASN A 313 -24.44 -22.11 -1.99
C ASN A 313 -24.75 -20.64 -1.58
N GLU A 314 -23.82 -19.70 -1.74
CA GLU A 314 -24.10 -18.26 -1.61
C GLU A 314 -24.89 -17.70 -2.81
N ILE A 315 -25.12 -18.52 -3.84
CA ILE A 315 -25.87 -18.17 -5.04
C ILE A 315 -27.30 -18.68 -4.88
N PRO A 316 -28.31 -17.80 -4.69
CA PRO A 316 -29.71 -18.21 -4.63
C PRO A 316 -30.11 -18.91 -5.93
N HIS A 317 -30.96 -19.94 -5.84
CA HIS A 317 -31.33 -20.84 -6.95
C HIS A 317 -31.86 -20.17 -8.24
N HIS A 318 -32.16 -18.87 -8.23
CA HIS A 318 -32.63 -18.11 -9.40
C HIS A 318 -31.50 -17.51 -10.26
N GLN A 319 -30.22 -17.57 -9.84
CA GLN A 319 -29.06 -17.07 -10.62
C GLN A 319 -28.17 -18.18 -11.21
N ILE A 320 -28.55 -19.45 -11.03
CA ILE A 320 -27.74 -20.63 -11.41
C ILE A 320 -27.41 -20.66 -12.92
N THR A 321 -28.26 -20.13 -13.79
CA THR A 321 -28.03 -20.13 -15.24
C THR A 321 -27.04 -19.05 -15.71
N SER A 322 -26.89 -17.94 -14.97
CA SER A 322 -25.95 -16.86 -15.29
C SER A 322 -24.51 -17.19 -14.87
N ASN A 323 -24.33 -18.09 -13.90
CA ASN A 323 -23.01 -18.40 -13.32
C ASN A 323 -22.34 -19.67 -13.89
N GLN A 324 -23.02 -20.42 -14.78
CA GLN A 324 -22.43 -21.59 -15.44
C GLN A 324 -21.19 -21.22 -16.29
N GLY A 325 -21.22 -20.07 -16.96
CA GLY A 325 -20.07 -19.56 -17.73
C GLY A 325 -18.87 -19.25 -16.84
N LEU A 326 -19.10 -18.65 -15.66
CA LEU A 326 -18.04 -18.35 -14.71
C LEU A 326 -17.44 -19.61 -14.10
N ILE A 327 -18.26 -20.59 -13.71
CA ILE A 327 -17.76 -21.86 -13.15
C ILE A 327 -16.92 -22.61 -14.19
N ALA A 328 -17.37 -22.64 -15.45
CA ALA A 328 -16.60 -23.24 -16.54
C ALA A 328 -15.26 -22.53 -16.75
N PHE A 329 -15.28 -21.19 -16.77
CA PHE A 329 -14.07 -20.37 -16.87
C PHE A 329 -13.11 -20.60 -15.68
N LEU A 330 -13.62 -20.59 -14.44
CA LEU A 330 -12.81 -20.86 -13.25
C LEU A 330 -12.19 -22.26 -13.30
N GLY A 331 -12.92 -23.25 -13.82
CA GLY A 331 -12.40 -24.60 -14.06
C GLY A 331 -11.23 -24.60 -15.05
N GLU A 332 -11.36 -23.89 -16.17
CA GLU A 332 -10.31 -23.76 -17.19
C GLU A 332 -9.08 -23.03 -16.65
N ALA A 333 -9.28 -21.88 -15.99
CA ALA A 333 -8.20 -21.11 -15.37
C ALA A 333 -7.47 -21.91 -14.29
N SER A 334 -8.21 -22.60 -13.41
CA SER A 334 -7.64 -23.44 -12.36
C SER A 334 -6.83 -24.59 -12.94
N TYR A 335 -7.33 -25.25 -13.99
CA TYR A 335 -6.59 -26.30 -14.67
C TYR A 335 -5.29 -25.78 -15.28
N HIS A 336 -5.34 -24.64 -15.99
CA HIS A 336 -4.17 -24.02 -16.60
C HIS A 336 -3.09 -23.68 -15.55
N ILE A 337 -3.49 -23.07 -14.42
CA ILE A 337 -2.57 -22.72 -13.33
C ILE A 337 -1.99 -23.98 -12.68
N ALA A 338 -2.80 -24.98 -12.39
CA ALA A 338 -2.34 -26.24 -11.79
C ALA A 338 -1.39 -27.01 -12.72
N ALA A 339 -1.70 -27.07 -14.01
CA ALA A 339 -0.82 -27.68 -15.02
C ALA A 339 0.52 -26.94 -15.08
N THR A 340 0.49 -25.60 -15.17
CA THR A 340 1.71 -24.77 -15.17
C THR A 340 2.54 -25.00 -13.91
N TYR A 341 1.90 -25.09 -12.73
CA TYR A 341 2.60 -25.38 -11.48
C TYR A 341 3.29 -26.74 -11.51
N ILE A 342 2.58 -27.79 -11.95
CA ILE A 342 3.16 -29.15 -12.05
C ILE A 342 4.35 -29.15 -13.01
N ASP A 343 4.21 -28.55 -14.19
CA ASP A 343 5.27 -28.47 -15.19
C ASP A 343 6.51 -27.73 -14.64
N THR A 344 6.28 -26.60 -13.98
CA THR A 344 7.33 -25.81 -13.30
C THR A 344 8.07 -26.64 -12.24
N ARG A 345 7.34 -27.39 -11.40
CA ARG A 345 7.94 -28.23 -10.36
C ARG A 345 8.71 -29.42 -10.94
N LEU A 346 8.21 -30.01 -12.02
CA LEU A 346 8.91 -31.08 -12.75
C LEU A 346 10.20 -30.56 -13.40
N GLU A 347 10.17 -29.34 -13.93
CA GLU A 347 11.34 -28.68 -14.50
C GLU A 347 12.42 -28.41 -13.43
N ILE A 348 12.04 -27.84 -12.29
CA ILE A 348 12.95 -27.66 -11.14
C ILE A 348 13.55 -29.00 -10.70
N ALA A 349 12.74 -30.06 -10.62
CA ALA A 349 13.21 -31.39 -10.23
C ALA A 349 14.24 -31.98 -11.20
N LYS A 350 14.10 -31.74 -12.51
CA LYS A 350 15.09 -32.17 -13.52
C LYS A 350 16.46 -31.51 -13.31
N TYR A 351 16.49 -30.24 -12.90
CA TYR A 351 17.74 -29.56 -12.61
C TYR A 351 18.44 -30.17 -11.39
N SER A 352 17.69 -30.48 -10.33
CA SER A 352 18.24 -31.13 -9.13
C SER A 352 18.84 -32.51 -9.40
N THR A 353 18.21 -33.33 -10.26
CA THR A 353 18.75 -34.65 -10.61
C THR A 353 20.02 -34.56 -11.47
N ASN A 354 20.10 -33.58 -12.37
CA ASN A 354 21.28 -33.39 -13.21
C ASN A 354 22.50 -32.89 -12.40
N ASP A 355 22.27 -32.08 -11.36
CA ASP A 355 23.35 -31.63 -10.47
C ASP A 355 23.96 -32.78 -9.66
N GLU A 356 23.15 -33.68 -9.13
CA GLU A 356 23.62 -34.87 -8.41
C GLU A 356 24.40 -35.83 -9.32
N GLU A 357 23.98 -35.97 -10.59
CA GLU A 357 24.69 -36.80 -11.57
C GLU A 357 26.05 -36.18 -11.99
N GLU A 358 26.14 -34.86 -12.16
CA GLU A 358 27.39 -34.16 -12.46
C GLU A 358 28.39 -34.18 -11.29
N GLU A 359 27.93 -34.03 -10.05
CA GLU A 359 28.78 -34.20 -8.86
C GLU A 359 29.27 -35.65 -8.69
N SER A 360 28.42 -36.64 -9.01
CA SER A 360 28.81 -38.07 -8.95
C SER A 360 29.86 -38.43 -10.00
N ASN A 361 29.83 -37.79 -11.18
CA ASN A 361 30.79 -38.00 -12.26
C ASN A 361 32.14 -37.30 -12.03
N ASN A 362 32.24 -36.44 -11.01
CA ASN A 362 33.51 -35.83 -10.59
C ASN A 362 34.33 -36.69 -9.62
N PHE A 363 33.82 -37.86 -9.18
CA PHE A 363 34.65 -38.92 -8.62
C PHE A 363 35.31 -39.73 -9.75
N LYS A 364 36.27 -39.12 -10.46
CA LYS A 364 37.20 -39.88 -11.30
C LYS A 364 38.16 -40.65 -10.41
N ASP A 365 38.21 -41.96 -10.67
CA ASP A 365 39.14 -42.97 -10.18
C ASP A 365 40.52 -42.40 -9.82
N TRP A 366 40.91 -42.61 -8.56
CA TRP A 366 42.25 -42.38 -8.01
C TRP A 366 43.05 -43.68 -8.04
#